data_AF-A0A3N6P4D2-F1
#
_entry.id   AF-A0A3N6P4D2-F1
#
_cell.length_a   1.000
_cell.length_b   1.000
_cell.length_c   1.000
_cell.angle_alpha   90.00
_cell.angle_beta   90.00
_cell.angle_gamma   90.00
#
_symmetry.space_group_name_H-M   'P 1'
#
loop_
_entity.id
_entity.type
_entity.pdbx_description
1 polymer ?
#
loop_
_entity_poly.entity_id
_entity_poly.type
_entity_poly.pdbx_seq_one_letter_code
_entity_poly.pdbx_strand_id
1 'polypeptide(L)' 'MNNQDLVEKLKSTFRKNSTQLKVFNLLSDREWHCRSCEGKNIASEQYAGGGGTQGLQRGTKSRPGLEIKTERKFCKTC' A
#
# COMPACT_ATOMS: atom_id res chain seq x y z
N MET A 1 13.70 4.76 -16.34
CA MET A 1 12.38 4.10 -16.22
C MET A 1 11.46 5.10 -15.53
N ASN A 2 10.35 5.49 -16.15
CA ASN A 2 9.41 6.42 -15.53
C ASN A 2 8.61 5.71 -14.43
N ASN A 3 8.02 6.46 -13.51
CA ASN A 3 7.18 5.94 -12.42
C ASN A 3 5.97 5.15 -12.96
N GLN A 4 5.38 5.57 -14.08
CA GLN A 4 4.28 4.84 -14.73
C GLN A 4 4.74 3.47 -15.26
N ASP A 5 5.91 3.39 -15.89
CA ASP A 5 6.47 2.12 -16.37
C ASP A 5 6.72 1.15 -15.20
N LEU A 6 7.16 1.69 -14.05
CA LEU A 6 7.36 0.90 -12.85
C LEU A 6 6.04 0.37 -12.28
N VAL A 7 4.99 1.19 -12.24
CA VAL A 7 3.66 0.78 -11.78
C VAL A 7 3.13 -0.35 -12.64
N GLU A 8 3.16 -0.23 -13.95
CA GLU A 8 2.66 -1.27 -14.86
C GLU A 8 3.50 -2.56 -14.77
N LYS A 9 4.82 -2.43 -14.67
CA LYS A 9 5.70 -3.58 -14.44
C LYS A 9 5.35 -4.31 -13.15
N LEU A 10 5.18 -3.60 -12.03
CA LEU A 10 4.80 -4.22 -10.76
C LEU A 10 3.40 -4.83 -10.82
N LYS A 11 2.44 -4.13 -11.42
CA LYS A 11 1.06 -4.59 -11.61
C LYS A 11 1.00 -5.94 -12.32
N SER A 12 1.85 -6.15 -13.32
CA SER A 12 1.95 -7.41 -14.06
C SER A 12 2.40 -8.62 -13.23
N THR A 13 3.04 -8.40 -12.08
CA THR A 13 3.54 -9.47 -11.19
C THR A 13 2.46 -10.06 -10.28
N PHE A 14 1.34 -9.36 -10.10
CA PHE A 14 0.28 -9.81 -9.21
C PHE A 14 -0.65 -10.82 -9.89
N ARG A 15 -1.20 -11.74 -9.09
CA ARG A 15 -2.26 -12.63 -9.55
C ARG A 15 -3.52 -11.82 -9.87
N LYS A 16 -4.19 -12.16 -10.97
CA LYS A 16 -5.48 -11.58 -11.36
C LYS A 16 -6.49 -11.71 -10.21
N ASN A 17 -7.29 -10.67 -9.99
CA ASN A 17 -8.33 -10.57 -8.95
C ASN A 17 -7.84 -10.72 -7.49
N SER A 18 -6.53 -10.72 -7.23
CA SER A 18 -5.99 -10.81 -5.88
C SER A 18 -6.25 -9.53 -5.08
N THR A 19 -6.38 -9.68 -3.77
CA THR A 19 -6.48 -8.54 -2.85
C THR A 19 -5.24 -7.64 -2.95
N GLN A 20 -4.06 -8.23 -3.11
CA GLN A 20 -2.82 -7.46 -3.33
C GLN A 20 -2.91 -6.57 -4.56
N LEU A 21 -3.42 -7.08 -5.69
CA LEU A 21 -3.61 -6.27 -6.91
C LEU A 21 -4.62 -5.14 -6.69
N LYS A 22 -5.73 -5.40 -6.00
CA LYS A 22 -6.75 -4.38 -5.71
C LYS A 22 -6.17 -3.26 -4.83
N VAL A 23 -5.44 -3.61 -3.77
CA VAL A 23 -4.76 -2.63 -2.89
C VAL A 23 -3.68 -1.87 -3.66
N PHE A 24 -2.89 -2.55 -4.49
CA PHE A 24 -1.87 -1.90 -5.31
C PHE A 24 -2.49 -0.89 -6.27
N ASN A 25 -3.57 -1.25 -6.97
CA ASN A 25 -4.28 -0.33 -7.87
C ASN A 25 -4.77 0.92 -7.13
N LEU A 26 -5.31 0.77 -5.92
CA LEU A 26 -5.75 1.91 -5.10
C LEU A 26 -4.58 2.84 -4.75
N LEU A 27 -3.46 2.29 -4.25
CA LEU A 27 -2.38 3.09 -3.67
C LEU A 27 -1.29 3.52 -4.68
N SER A 28 -1.36 3.05 -5.93
CA SER A 28 -0.33 3.30 -6.95
C SER A 28 -0.28 4.75 -7.44
N ASP A 29 -1.33 5.52 -7.21
CA ASP A 29 -1.35 6.97 -7.46
C ASP A 29 -0.47 7.76 -6.48
N ARG A 30 -0.19 7.16 -5.30
CA ARG A 30 0.56 7.72 -4.17
C ARG A 30 -0.18 8.84 -3.45
N GLU A 31 -1.50 8.87 -3.58
CA GLU A 31 -2.35 9.82 -2.88
C GLU A 31 -2.83 9.26 -1.53
N TRP A 32 -3.45 10.12 -0.73
CA TRP A 32 -4.05 9.69 0.53
C TRP A 32 -5.41 9.05 0.27
N HIS A 33 -5.63 7.85 0.83
CA HIS A 33 -6.89 7.13 0.76
C HIS A 33 -7.44 6.82 2.15
N CYS A 34 -8.74 7.00 2.32
CA CYS A 34 -9.42 6.67 3.56
C CYS A 34 -9.56 5.15 3.70
N ARG A 35 -9.01 4.59 4.77
CA ARG A 35 -9.06 3.13 5.01
C ARG A 35 -10.48 2.61 5.23
N SER A 36 -11.34 3.40 5.86
CA SER A 36 -12.73 3.02 6.13
C SER A 36 -13.63 3.17 4.91
N CYS A 37 -13.45 4.23 4.09
CA CYS A 37 -14.27 4.43 2.89
C CYS A 37 -13.80 3.58 1.71
N GLU A 38 -12.49 3.50 1.47
CA GLU A 38 -11.94 2.84 0.27
C GLU A 38 -11.42 1.45 0.59
N GLY A 39 -10.74 1.29 1.73
CA GLY A 39 -10.10 0.02 2.09
C GLY A 39 -11.07 -1.09 2.47
N LYS A 40 -12.17 -0.74 3.15
CA LYS A 40 -13.25 -1.68 3.50
C LYS A 40 -13.87 -2.35 2.27
N ASN A 41 -13.92 -1.67 1.13
CA ASN A 41 -14.47 -2.22 -0.12
C ASN A 41 -13.52 -3.21 -0.81
N ILE A 42 -12.24 -3.23 -0.43
CA ILE A 42 -11.22 -4.07 -1.05
C ILE A 42 -10.93 -5.30 -0.20
N ALA A 43 -10.71 -5.12 1.11
CA ALA A 43 -10.36 -6.22 2.01
C ALA A 43 -10.72 -5.94 3.46
N SER A 44 -10.15 -4.86 4.01
CA SER A 44 -10.13 -4.50 5.42
C SER A 44 -9.62 -3.06 5.54
N GLU A 45 -9.90 -2.42 6.68
CA GLU A 45 -9.31 -1.13 7.04
C GLU A 45 -7.78 -1.22 7.28
N GLN A 46 -7.23 -2.44 7.31
CA GLN A 46 -5.80 -2.67 7.53
C GLN A 46 -5.13 -3.27 6.28
N TYR A 47 -4.53 -2.40 5.45
CA TYR A 47 -3.77 -2.82 4.26
C TYR A 47 -2.51 -3.63 4.57
N ALA A 48 -1.90 -3.42 5.73
CA ALA A 48 -0.74 -4.15 6.20
C ALA A 48 -0.83 -4.47 7.70
N GLY A 49 -0.57 -5.73 8.05
CA GLY A 49 -0.45 -6.21 9.43
C GLY A 49 0.67 -5.51 10.20
N GLY A 50 0.57 -5.41 11.53
CA GLY A 50 1.60 -4.81 12.38
C GLY A 50 2.98 -5.46 12.24
N GLY A 51 3.04 -6.79 12.11
CA GLY A 51 4.31 -7.49 11.84
C GLY A 51 4.91 -7.16 10.46
N GLY A 52 4.05 -6.88 9.47
CA GLY A 52 4.49 -6.51 8.12
C GLY A 52 5.12 -5.12 8.07
N THR A 53 4.48 -4.12 8.70
CA THR A 53 5.02 -2.77 8.79
C THR A 53 6.31 -2.72 9.61
N GLN A 54 6.38 -3.47 10.71
CA GLN A 54 7.62 -3.63 11.49
C GLN A 54 8.75 -4.24 10.67
N GLY A 55 8.47 -5.25 9.84
CA GLY A 55 9.46 -5.84 8.94
C GLY A 55 9.99 -4.86 7.89
N LEU A 56 9.13 -3.96 7.38
CA LEU A 56 9.53 -2.89 6.47
C LEU A 56 10.42 -1.85 7.16
N GLN A 57 10.04 -1.44 8.37
CA GLN A 57 10.79 -0.48 9.16
C GLN A 57 12.15 -1.02 9.60
N ARG A 58 12.23 -2.30 10.00
CA ARG A 58 13.47 -2.94 10.44
C ARG A 58 14.41 -3.25 9.28
N GLY A 59 13.88 -3.66 8.13
CA GLY A 59 14.67 -4.18 7.02
C GLY A 59 15.19 -5.61 7.27
N THR A 60 16.16 -6.01 6.46
CA THR A 60 16.83 -7.31 6.51
C THR A 60 18.35 -7.12 6.45
N LYS A 61 19.13 -8.21 6.51
CA LYS A 61 20.60 -8.15 6.34
C LYS A 61 21.04 -7.52 5.00
N SER A 62 20.24 -7.66 3.95
CA SER A 62 20.55 -7.22 2.58
C SER A 62 19.78 -5.99 2.13
N ARG A 63 18.81 -5.51 2.91
CA ARG A 63 17.97 -4.36 2.57
C ARG A 63 17.77 -3.47 3.79
N PRO A 64 18.14 -2.18 3.71
CA PRO A 64 17.92 -1.25 4.81
C PRO A 64 16.43 -1.13 5.15
N GLY A 65 16.17 -0.78 6.40
CA GLY A 65 14.84 -0.42 6.87
C GLY A 65 14.29 0.83 6.19
N LEU A 66 12.97 0.98 6.20
CA LEU A 66 12.29 2.17 5.70
C LEU A 66 11.90 3.09 6.85
N GLU A 67 12.06 4.39 6.67
CA GLU A 67 11.45 5.37 7.56
C GLU A 67 9.95 5.44 7.27
N ILE A 68 9.12 5.07 8.26
CA ILE A 68 7.66 5.17 8.15
C ILE A 68 7.21 6.50 8.74
N LYS A 69 6.69 7.39 7.89
CA LYS A 69 6.05 8.63 8.32
C LYS A 69 4.57 8.37 8.60
N THR A 70 4.10 8.85 9.73
CA THR A 70 2.68 8.76 10.12
C THR A 70 2.06 10.14 10.10
N GLU A 71 1.00 10.29 9.33
CA GLU A 71 0.20 11.51 9.25
C GLU A 71 -1.25 11.20 9.64
N ARG A 72 -1.91 12.19 10.26
CA ARG A 72 -3.35 12.16 10.51
C ARG A 72 -4.03 13.09 9.51
N LYS A 73 -4.95 12.56 8.72
CA LYS A 73 -5.80 13.34 7.80
C LYS A 73 -7.26 13.00 8.08
N PHE A 74 -8.12 14.02 8.01
CA PHE A 74 -9.55 13.86 8.17
C PHE A 74 -10.18 13.40 6.84
N CYS A 75 -11.08 12.41 6.91
CA CYS A 75 -11.86 12.02 5.75
C CYS A 75 -13.07 12.95 5.64
N LYS A 76 -13.31 13.56 4.47
CA LYS A 76 -14.50 14.39 4.28
C LYS A 76 -15.80 13.59 4.25
N THR A 77 -15.72 12.27 4.16
CA THR A 77 -16.86 11.36 3.98
C THR A 77 -17.29 10.68 5.30
N CYS A 78 -16.37 10.46 6.24
CA CYS A 78 -16.64 9.75 7.50
C CYS A 78 -15.93 10.39 8.69
#